data_AF-A0A357LFV7-F1
#
_entry.id   AF-A0A357LFV7-F1
#
_cell.length_a   1.000
_cell.length_b   1.000
_cell.length_c   1.000
_cell.angle_alpha   90.00
_cell.angle_beta   90.00
_cell.angle_gamma   90.00
#
_symmetry.space_group_name_H-M   'P 1'
#
loop_
_entity.id
_entity.type
_entity.pdbx_description
1 polymer ?
#
loop_
_entity_poly.entity_id
_entity_poly.type
_entity_poly.pdbx_seq_one_letter_code
_entity_poly.pdbx_strand_id
1 'polypeptide(L)' 'MSIDEAALYLRVTARALEHFRGEGGGPAYRKHGGSIVYHIHDLDSWSSLRRFSST' A
#
# COMPACT_ATOMS: atom_id res chain seq x y z
N MET A 1 10.53 -0.31 -0.71
CA MET A 1 9.80 -1.15 -1.68
C MET A 1 9.09 -0.26 -2.67
N SER A 2 9.32 -0.46 -3.96
CA SER A 2 8.75 0.35 -5.04
C SER A 2 7.22 0.17 -5.11
N ILE A 3 6.49 1.04 -5.82
CA ILE A 3 5.03 0.89 -6.01
C ILE A 3 4.68 -0.50 -6.59
N ASP A 4 5.43 -0.95 -7.58
CA ASP A 4 5.23 -2.26 -8.22
C ASP A 4 5.43 -3.42 -7.25
N GLU A 5 6.55 -3.39 -6.51
CA GLU A 5 6.85 -4.40 -5.49
C GLU A 5 5.80 -4.42 -4.36
N ALA A 6 5.35 -3.24 -3.92
CA ALA A 6 4.31 -3.12 -2.90
C ALA A 6 2.96 -3.70 -3.41
N ALA A 7 2.64 -3.47 -4.68
CA ALA A 7 1.45 -4.01 -5.32
C ALA A 7 1.52 -5.54 -5.39
N LEU A 8 2.67 -6.10 -5.79
CA LEU A 8 2.93 -7.54 -5.77
C LEU A 8 2.80 -8.14 -4.36
N TYR A 9 3.35 -7.46 -3.35
CA TYR A 9 3.27 -7.89 -1.95
C TYR A 9 1.81 -7.98 -1.45
N LEU A 10 1.01 -6.95 -1.71
CA LEU A 10 -0.42 -6.92 -1.36
C LEU A 10 -1.31 -7.79 -2.26
N ARG A 11 -0.77 -8.40 -3.33
CA ARG A 11 -1.56 -9.07 -4.40
C ARG A 11 -2.61 -8.15 -5.04
N VAL A 12 -2.28 -6.85 -5.17
CA VAL A 12 -3.12 -5.84 -5.84
C VAL A 12 -2.40 -5.27 -7.05
N THR A 13 -3.11 -4.54 -7.90
CA THR A 13 -2.48 -3.80 -9.01
C THR A 13 -1.99 -2.43 -8.54
N ALA A 14 -0.95 -1.89 -9.19
CA ALA A 14 -0.47 -0.52 -8.91
C ALA A 14 -1.61 0.51 -8.99
N ARG A 15 -2.53 0.35 -9.95
CA ARG A 15 -3.73 1.19 -10.09
C ARG A 15 -4.66 1.12 -8.87
N ALA A 16 -4.83 -0.05 -8.26
CA ALA A 16 -5.61 -0.18 -7.03
C ALA A 16 -4.92 0.54 -5.86
N LEU A 17 -3.60 0.47 -5.80
CA LEU A 17 -2.77 1.19 -4.82
C LEU A 17 -2.89 2.71 -5.00
N GLU A 18 -2.90 3.20 -6.24
CA GLU A 18 -3.19 4.60 -6.59
C GLU A 18 -4.62 5.00 -6.20
N HIS A 19 -5.60 4.13 -6.43
CA HIS A 19 -6.99 4.36 -6.05
C HIS A 19 -7.14 4.50 -4.53
N PHE A 20 -6.55 3.58 -3.75
CA PHE A 20 -6.53 3.68 -2.29
C PHE A 20 -5.86 4.97 -1.80
N ARG A 21 -4.83 5.43 -2.51
CA ARG A 21 -4.15 6.70 -2.21
C ARG A 21 -5.04 7.90 -2.51
N GLY A 22 -5.83 7.87 -3.58
CA GLY A 22 -6.80 8.91 -3.93
C GLY A 22 -8.00 8.95 -2.97
N GLU A 23 -8.45 7.79 -2.51
CA GLU A 23 -9.52 7.66 -1.52
C GLU A 23 -9.06 7.97 -0.07
N GLY A 24 -7.77 8.25 0.15
CA GLY A 24 -7.21 8.52 1.47
C GLY A 24 -7.10 7.29 2.38
N GLY A 25 -7.35 6.09 1.83
CA GLY A 25 -7.36 4.82 2.55
C GLY A 25 -6.23 3.88 2.16
N GLY A 26 -5.11 4.39 1.66
CA GLY A 26 -3.94 3.60 1.21
C GLY A 26 -2.82 3.50 2.25
N PRO A 27 -1.86 2.59 2.05
CA PRO A 27 -0.72 2.43 2.93
C PRO A 27 0.17 3.69 2.93
N ALA A 28 0.83 3.95 4.06
CA ALA A 28 1.69 5.11 4.20
C ALA A 28 2.88 5.02 3.23
N TYR A 29 3.10 6.10 2.48
CA TYR A 29 4.16 6.17 1.49
C TYR A 29 5.22 7.20 1.91
N ARG A 30 6.48 6.94 1.54
CA ARG A 30 7.59 7.87 1.73
C ARG A 30 8.15 8.32 0.39
N LYS A 31 8.57 9.57 0.31
CA LYS A 31 9.25 10.11 -0.88
C LYS A 31 10.76 10.08 -0.65
N HIS A 32 11.48 9.35 -1.48
CA HIS A 32 12.94 9.39 -1.56
C HIS A 32 13.33 9.98 -2.92
N GLY A 33 13.76 11.24 -2.94
CA GLY A 33 14.42 11.84 -4.11
C GLY A 33 13.67 11.76 -5.45
N GLY A 34 12.32 11.72 -5.42
CA GLY A 34 11.48 11.59 -6.62
C GLY A 34 10.77 10.23 -6.74
N SER A 35 11.26 9.19 -6.07
CA SER A 35 10.62 7.88 -6.02
C SER A 35 9.72 7.76 -4.80
N ILE A 36 8.54 7.16 -4.99
CA ILE A 36 7.66 6.77 -3.90
C ILE A 36 8.03 5.35 -3.47
N VAL A 37 8.30 5.19 -2.19
CA VAL A 37 8.69 3.94 -1.57
C VAL A 37 7.75 3.63 -0.41
N TYR A 38 7.35 2.38 -0.34
CA TYR A 38 6.61 1.80 0.77
C TYR A 38 7.54 0.98 1.65
N HIS A 39 7.24 0.96 2.94
CA HIS A 39 7.88 0.08 3.89
C HIS A 39 6.98 -1.13 4.14
N ILE A 40 7.56 -2.31 4.33
CA ILE A 40 6.79 -3.53 4.57
C ILE A 40 5.90 -3.43 5.82
N HIS A 41 6.38 -2.75 6.86
CA HIS A 41 5.61 -2.51 8.09
C HIS A 41 4.38 -1.61 7.85
N ASP A 42 4.49 -0.59 7.01
CA ASP A 42 3.36 0.26 6.64
C ASP A 42 2.32 -0.51 5.81
N LEU A 43 2.77 -1.38 4.90
CA LEU A 43 1.89 -2.25 4.12
C LEU A 43 1.19 -3.30 5.00
N ASP A 44 1.90 -3.88 5.96
CA ASP A 44 1.38 -4.87 6.89
C ASP A 44 0.35 -4.25 7.86
N SER A 45 0.68 -3.12 8.49
CA SER A 45 -0.28 -2.40 9.34
C SER A 45 -1.53 -1.98 8.56
N TRP A 46 -1.36 -1.49 7.33
CA TRP A 46 -2.50 -1.16 6.47
C TRP A 46 -3.35 -2.40 6.14
N SER A 47 -2.71 -3.51 5.76
CA SER A 47 -3.41 -4.77 5.47
C SER A 47 -4.15 -5.30 6.69
N SER A 48 -3.52 -5.24 7.87
CA SER A 48 -4.09 -5.67 9.14
C SER A 48 -5.27 -4.79 9.58
N LEU A 49 -5.19 -3.47 9.36
CA LEU A 49 -6.31 -2.53 9.61
C LEU A 49 -7.52 -2.83 8.71
N ARG A 50 -7.27 -3.33 7.49
CA ARG A 50 -8.29 -3.65 6.49
C ARG A 50 -8.72 -5.12 6.51
N ARG A 51 -8.23 -5.90 7.49
CA ARG A 51 -8.64 -7.30 7.69
C ARG A 51 -10.07 -7.34 8.19
N PHE A 52 -11.01 -7.44 7.27
CA PHE A 52 -12.38 -7.82 7.60
C PHE A 52 -12.39 -9.29 8.01
N SER A 53 -12.56 -9.52 9.31
CA SER A 53 -12.99 -10.83 9.80
C SER A 53 -14.42 -11.03 9.33
N SER A 54 -14.61 -11.88 8.32
CA SER A 54 -15.96 -12.36 7.99
C SER A 54 -16.45 -13.16 9.19
N THR A 55 -17.46 -12.63 9.88
CA THR A 55 -18.23 -13.35 10.92
C THR A 55 -19.18 -14.34 10.27
#